data_AF-A0A7W2T2C0-F1
#
_entry.id   AF-A0A7W2T2C0-F1
#
_cell.length_a   1.000
_cell.length_b   1.000
_cell.length_c   1.000
_cell.angle_alpha   90.00
_cell.angle_beta   90.00
_cell.angle_gamma   90.00
#
_symmetry.space_group_name_H-M   'P 1'
#
loop_
_entity.id
_entity.type
_entity.pdbx_description
1 polymer ?
#
loop_
_entity_poly.entity_id
_entity_poly.type
_entity_poly.pdbx_seq_one_letter_code
_entity_poly.pdbx_strand_id
1 'polypeptide(L)'
;MNNWFKSGSPWVWLSAGGVSISLISVLGLLGLIAWRGLSYFWPADIYQFEMTDEQGKNLTVIGEIYERESIPASQLVHLNLNIDESAETIERLLIKTGNRELVSLDFRWILVPQINKTSLPEELVVIERRTNGNFYGYIEEVILDGQAVEQNKMLQLVERVSDFQTEMEDLQKSDIGAINYQIERTRLKERKHILDDTLTTQLQQEFKDKVSGLKTEYQVLEKQLMALREKISRDQIVMRAMDGQKVTINFEDVLQVTFNNKLNVFEKLKMFFSQIGTFVSEDPREANTEGGVFPAIFGTVLMVLLMTVIVSPLGVVAAIYLHEYAGNNALTKLLRIAVINLAGVPSIVYGVFGLGFFVYMVGGSLDQLFYTETLPSPTFGTPGVMWSALTLAILTLPVVIVSTEEGLSRIPSAMRHGSLALGATKAETLWRIILPIASPAIMTGIILAIARAAGEVAPLMLVGVVKMAPNLPLDGNFPFLHLDRKFMHLGFHIYDVGFQSPNVEAARPLVYATALLLVTIIVALNITAVSIRNRLREKYRMLEH
;
A
#
# COMPACT_ATOMS: atom_id res chain seq x y z
N MET A 1 -43.47 6.52 -34.63
CA MET A 1 -42.68 6.98 -33.46
C MET A 1 -43.45 6.95 -32.14
N ASN A 2 -44.70 7.45 -32.05
CA ASN A 2 -45.46 7.47 -30.78
C ASN A 2 -45.66 6.09 -30.10
N ASN A 3 -45.86 5.02 -30.86
CA ASN A 3 -46.01 3.67 -30.28
C ASN A 3 -44.71 3.10 -29.72
N TRP A 4 -43.56 3.48 -30.29
CA TRP A 4 -42.24 3.05 -29.83
C TRP A 4 -41.85 3.74 -28.51
N PHE A 5 -42.16 5.03 -28.35
CA PHE A 5 -41.97 5.69 -27.06
C PHE A 5 -42.93 5.19 -25.98
N LYS A 6 -44.16 4.83 -26.35
CA LYS A 6 -45.15 4.25 -25.42
C LYS A 6 -44.84 2.81 -25.01
N SER A 7 -44.11 2.03 -25.82
CA SER A 7 -43.75 0.64 -25.49
C SER A 7 -42.64 0.53 -24.45
N GLY A 8 -42.04 1.63 -24.00
CA GLY A 8 -40.94 1.61 -23.03
C GLY A 8 -39.60 1.12 -23.59
N SER A 9 -39.58 0.57 -24.81
CA SER A 9 -38.38 0.06 -25.46
C SER A 9 -37.21 1.05 -25.59
N PRO A 10 -37.42 2.37 -25.84
CA PRO A 10 -36.31 3.32 -25.89
C PRO A 10 -35.58 3.42 -24.54
N TRP A 11 -36.31 3.35 -23.44
CA TRP A 11 -35.74 3.41 -22.09
C TRP A 11 -34.89 2.17 -21.79
N VAL A 12 -35.34 0.99 -22.23
CA VAL A 12 -34.55 -0.25 -22.12
C VAL A 12 -33.25 -0.14 -22.91
N TRP A 13 -33.30 0.34 -24.16
CA TRP A 13 -32.11 0.56 -24.98
C TRP A 13 -31.17 1.62 -24.39
N LEU A 14 -31.73 2.69 -23.82
CA LEU A 14 -30.95 3.74 -23.17
C LEU A 14 -30.27 3.23 -21.90
N SER A 15 -30.96 2.44 -21.07
CA SER A 15 -30.36 1.79 -19.90
C SER A 15 -29.28 0.78 -20.29
N ALA A 16 -29.54 -0.07 -21.28
CA ALA A 16 -28.56 -1.03 -21.79
C ALA A 16 -27.34 -0.32 -22.39
N GLY A 17 -27.56 0.73 -23.17
CA GLY A 17 -26.50 1.59 -23.73
C GLY A 17 -25.70 2.27 -22.63
N GLY A 18 -26.35 2.82 -21.61
CA GLY A 18 -25.71 3.45 -20.45
C GLY A 18 -24.84 2.46 -19.66
N VAL A 19 -25.35 1.27 -19.37
CA VAL A 19 -24.56 0.20 -18.71
C VAL A 19 -23.37 -0.21 -19.57
N SER A 20 -23.56 -0.33 -20.88
CA SER A 20 -22.48 -0.70 -21.80
C SER A 20 -21.38 0.36 -21.84
N ILE A 21 -21.74 1.64 -21.93
CA ILE A 21 -20.79 2.76 -21.86
C ILE A 21 -20.03 2.74 -20.53
N SER A 22 -20.73 2.61 -19.41
CA SER A 22 -20.09 2.53 -18.09
C SER A 22 -19.11 1.37 -17.99
N LEU A 23 -19.46 0.19 -18.52
CA LEU A 23 -18.57 -0.97 -18.52
C LEU A 23 -17.34 -0.74 -19.40
N ILE A 24 -17.52 -0.17 -20.59
CA ILE A 24 -16.41 0.19 -21.50
C ILE A 24 -15.51 1.23 -20.82
N SER A 25 -16.07 2.25 -20.16
CA SER A 25 -15.30 3.26 -19.44
C SER A 25 -14.50 2.66 -18.28
N VAL A 26 -15.09 1.75 -17.50
CA VAL A 26 -14.39 1.06 -16.40
C VAL A 26 -13.27 0.19 -16.95
N LEU A 27 -13.54 -0.64 -17.97
CA LEU A 27 -12.51 -1.48 -18.59
C LEU A 27 -11.41 -0.67 -19.27
N GLY A 28 -11.77 0.45 -19.92
CA GLY A 28 -10.82 1.38 -20.52
C GLY A 28 -9.93 2.06 -19.48
N LEU A 29 -10.50 2.48 -18.35
CA LEU A 29 -9.74 3.03 -17.24
C LEU A 29 -8.80 1.99 -16.62
N LEU A 30 -9.29 0.77 -16.40
CA LEU A 30 -8.46 -0.34 -15.91
C LEU A 30 -7.34 -0.69 -16.89
N GLY A 31 -7.63 -0.70 -18.20
CA GLY A 31 -6.64 -0.89 -19.24
C GLY A 31 -5.58 0.21 -19.26
N LEU A 32 -5.98 1.47 -19.07
CA LEU A 32 -5.05 2.60 -18.95
C LEU A 32 -4.16 2.48 -17.71
N ILE A 33 -4.76 2.18 -16.56
CA ILE A 33 -4.05 1.96 -15.30
C ILE A 33 -3.06 0.80 -15.44
N ALA A 34 -3.48 -0.31 -16.07
CA ALA A 34 -2.61 -1.45 -16.32
C ALA A 34 -1.47 -1.10 -17.26
N TRP A 35 -1.74 -0.40 -18.37
CA TRP A 35 -0.72 -0.01 -19.34
C TRP A 35 0.35 0.91 -18.72
N ARG A 36 -0.08 1.96 -18.01
CA ARG A 36 0.82 2.93 -17.37
C ARG A 36 1.50 2.39 -16.12
N GLY A 37 0.85 1.48 -15.40
CA GLY A 37 1.38 0.87 -14.19
C GLY A 37 2.37 -0.25 -14.49
N LEU A 38 2.05 -1.15 -15.42
CA LEU A 38 2.94 -2.28 -15.75
C LEU A 38 4.21 -1.83 -16.48
N SER A 39 4.17 -0.74 -17.26
CA SER A 39 5.37 -0.21 -17.90
C SER A 39 6.46 0.20 -16.90
N TYR A 40 6.10 0.47 -15.64
CA TYR A 40 7.07 0.78 -14.58
C TYR A 40 8.03 -0.38 -14.31
N PHE A 41 7.58 -1.64 -14.45
CA PHE A 41 8.38 -2.84 -14.18
C PHE A 41 9.14 -3.34 -15.42
N TRP A 42 9.04 -2.64 -16.55
CA TRP A 42 9.73 -3.08 -17.75
C TRP A 42 11.17 -2.57 -17.76
N PRO A 43 12.19 -3.43 -17.94
CA PRO A 43 13.57 -3.00 -18.05
C PRO A 43 13.77 -2.24 -19.38
N ALA A 44 13.70 -0.92 -19.30
CA ALA A 44 13.84 -0.02 -20.44
C ALA A 44 15.27 -0.01 -20.98
N ASP A 45 15.37 0.24 -22.29
CA ASP A 45 16.67 0.43 -22.95
C ASP A 45 17.30 1.75 -22.49
N ILE A 46 18.62 1.73 -22.28
CA ILE A 46 19.38 2.89 -21.84
C ILE A 46 20.06 3.51 -23.05
N TYR A 47 19.72 4.76 -23.33
CA TYR A 47 20.24 5.50 -24.46
C TYR A 47 21.41 6.39 -24.03
N GLN A 48 22.37 6.56 -24.92
CA GLN A 48 23.36 7.62 -24.85
C GLN A 48 23.14 8.59 -26.01
N PHE A 49 22.93 9.85 -25.66
CA PHE A 49 22.74 10.96 -26.59
C PHE A 49 23.98 11.84 -26.57
N GLU A 50 24.63 11.98 -27.72
CA GLU A 50 25.65 13.00 -27.95
C GLU A 50 24.95 14.24 -28.53
N MET A 51 25.03 15.35 -27.82
CA MET A 51 24.28 16.57 -28.14
C MET A 51 25.19 17.80 -28.14
N THR A 52 24.71 18.88 -28.75
CA THR A 52 25.36 20.19 -28.66
C THR A 52 24.41 21.16 -27.97
N ASP A 53 24.88 21.81 -26.90
CA ASP A 53 24.13 22.83 -26.18
C ASP A 53 23.94 24.09 -27.04
N GLU A 54 23.07 25.00 -26.60
CA GLU A 54 22.84 26.32 -27.21
C GLU A 54 24.12 27.16 -27.34
N GLN A 55 25.12 26.88 -26.50
CA GLN A 55 26.43 27.54 -26.51
C GLN A 55 27.47 26.84 -27.42
N GLY A 56 27.07 25.80 -28.17
CA GLY A 56 27.98 25.04 -29.03
C GLY A 56 28.86 24.01 -28.29
N LYS A 57 28.61 23.77 -27.00
CA LYS A 57 29.36 22.80 -26.18
C LYS A 57 28.80 21.40 -26.36
N ASN A 58 29.68 20.42 -26.63
CA ASN A 58 29.28 19.02 -26.67
C ASN A 58 28.94 18.51 -25.26
N LEU A 59 27.82 17.81 -25.15
CA LEU A 59 27.35 17.20 -23.91
C LEU A 59 26.84 15.78 -24.20
N THR A 60 26.98 14.92 -23.20
CA THR A 60 26.47 13.55 -23.24
C THR A 60 25.34 13.42 -22.23
N VAL A 61 24.21 12.87 -22.66
CA VAL A 61 23.10 12.51 -21.76
C VAL A 61 22.91 11.00 -21.83
N ILE A 62 22.89 10.35 -20.67
CA ILE A 62 22.60 8.91 -20.55
C ILE A 62 21.30 8.76 -19.78
N GLY A 63 20.40 7.90 -20.26
CA GLY A 63 19.19 7.59 -19.52
C GLY A 63 18.12 6.85 -20.32
N GLU A 64 16.97 6.65 -19.68
CA GLU A 64 15.80 6.01 -20.26
C GLU A 64 14.90 7.04 -20.93
N ILE A 65 14.39 6.75 -22.14
CA ILE A 65 13.34 7.58 -22.74
C ILE A 65 12.04 7.32 -22.00
N TYR A 66 11.57 8.32 -21.27
CA TYR A 66 10.39 8.21 -20.41
C TYR A 66 9.12 8.72 -21.11
N GLU A 67 9.20 9.87 -21.78
CA GLU A 67 8.08 10.46 -22.51
C GLU A 67 8.55 11.13 -23.81
N ARG A 68 7.68 11.15 -24.82
CA ARG A 68 7.89 11.85 -26.09
C ARG A 68 6.75 12.83 -26.27
N GLU A 69 7.08 14.09 -26.56
CA GLU A 69 6.09 15.14 -26.72
C GLU A 69 6.44 16.03 -27.93
N SER A 70 5.42 16.43 -28.69
CA SER A 70 5.57 17.39 -29.78
C SER A 70 5.08 18.75 -29.32
N ILE A 71 5.98 19.74 -29.31
CA ILE A 71 5.68 21.12 -28.92
C ILE A 71 5.69 22.04 -30.14
N PRO A 72 4.86 23.10 -30.19
CA PRO A 72 4.88 24.05 -31.30
C PRO A 72 6.27 24.70 -31.45
N ALA A 73 6.80 24.74 -32.68
CA ALA A 73 8.13 25.32 -32.94
C ALA A 73 8.21 26.80 -32.55
N SER A 74 7.08 27.52 -32.60
CA SER A 74 6.94 28.91 -32.14
C SER A 74 7.37 29.13 -30.69
N GLN A 75 7.24 28.11 -29.82
CA GLN A 75 7.68 28.19 -28.43
C GLN A 75 9.21 28.19 -28.29
N LEU A 76 9.94 27.69 -29.29
CA LEU A 76 11.40 27.52 -29.27
C LEU A 76 12.16 28.57 -30.08
N VAL A 77 11.47 29.53 -30.69
CA VAL A 77 12.06 30.60 -31.52
C VAL A 77 13.08 31.46 -30.76
N HIS A 78 12.96 31.53 -29.43
CA HIS A 78 13.89 32.26 -28.57
C HIS A 78 15.20 31.51 -28.32
N LEU A 79 15.24 30.21 -28.60
CA LEU A 79 16.46 29.40 -28.53
C LEU A 79 17.10 29.47 -29.92
N ASN A 80 18.39 29.83 -29.98
CA ASN A 80 19.18 29.96 -31.22
C ASN A 80 19.49 28.59 -31.85
N LEU A 81 18.47 27.76 -32.03
CA LEU A 81 18.56 26.41 -32.53
C LEU A 81 18.44 26.41 -34.04
N ASN A 82 19.21 25.54 -34.69
CA ASN A 82 19.14 25.33 -36.14
C ASN A 82 17.92 24.46 -36.47
N ILE A 83 16.74 25.06 -36.40
CA ILE A 83 15.45 24.41 -36.64
C ILE A 83 15.03 24.68 -38.08
N ASP A 84 14.48 23.67 -38.76
CA ASP A 84 13.83 23.85 -40.06
C ASP A 84 12.65 24.82 -39.91
N GLU A 85 12.74 26.01 -40.51
CA GLU A 85 11.72 27.07 -40.44
C GLU A 85 10.33 26.63 -40.92
N SER A 86 10.23 25.49 -41.63
CA SER A 86 8.97 24.91 -42.10
C SER A 86 8.27 23.99 -41.10
N ALA A 87 8.93 23.58 -40.01
CA ALA A 87 8.38 22.63 -39.05
C ALA A 87 7.39 23.31 -38.09
N GLU A 88 6.11 22.90 -38.09
CA GLU A 88 5.10 23.42 -37.16
C GLU A 88 5.34 22.97 -35.71
N THR A 89 5.91 21.77 -35.53
CA THR A 89 6.16 21.16 -34.22
C THR A 89 7.53 20.53 -34.13
N ILE A 90 8.13 20.54 -32.94
CA ILE A 90 9.41 19.94 -32.61
C ILE A 90 9.19 18.86 -31.56
N GLU A 91 9.80 17.70 -31.75
CA GLU A 91 9.80 16.62 -30.77
C GLU A 91 10.82 16.90 -29.66
N ARG A 92 10.37 16.72 -28.41
CA ARG A 92 11.21 16.69 -27.21
C ARG A 92 11.05 15.36 -26.49
N LEU A 93 12.14 14.88 -25.89
CA LEU A 93 12.19 13.64 -25.13
C LEU A 93 12.41 13.96 -23.65
N LEU A 94 11.61 13.37 -22.79
CA LEU A 94 11.86 13.37 -21.34
C LEU A 94 12.74 12.17 -21.03
N ILE A 95 13.98 12.43 -20.62
CA ILE A 95 14.96 11.40 -20.29
C ILE A 95 15.08 11.28 -18.78
N LYS A 96 14.98 10.06 -18.26
CA LYS A 96 15.30 9.74 -16.87
C LYS A 96 16.80 9.47 -16.77
N THR A 97 17.54 10.45 -16.25
CA THR A 97 19.01 10.45 -16.16
C THR A 97 19.55 9.96 -14.83
N GLY A 98 18.71 9.86 -13.78
CA GLY A 98 19.12 9.41 -12.45
C GLY A 98 20.27 10.23 -11.85
N ASN A 99 21.19 9.57 -11.15
CA ASN A 99 22.43 10.14 -10.60
C ASN A 99 22.18 11.40 -9.72
N ARG A 100 21.26 11.32 -8.74
CA ARG A 100 20.82 12.45 -7.90
C ARG A 100 21.94 13.19 -7.16
N GLU A 101 23.09 12.53 -6.96
CA GLU A 101 24.28 13.12 -6.37
C GLU A 101 25.05 14.07 -7.31
N LEU A 102 24.82 13.95 -8.63
CA LEU A 102 25.45 14.79 -9.66
C LEU A 102 24.48 15.78 -10.30
N VAL A 103 23.18 15.46 -10.33
CA VAL A 103 22.14 16.28 -10.96
C VAL A 103 20.97 16.49 -10.02
N SER A 104 20.41 17.70 -10.02
CA SER A 104 19.33 18.11 -9.11
C SER A 104 17.96 17.49 -9.42
N LEU A 105 17.77 16.94 -10.63
CA LEU A 105 16.52 16.33 -11.08
C LEU A 105 16.83 15.01 -11.78
N ASP A 106 16.02 13.99 -11.49
CA ASP A 106 16.10 12.68 -12.18
C ASP A 106 15.71 12.74 -13.66
N PHE A 107 15.03 13.81 -14.06
CA PHE A 107 14.44 13.94 -15.38
C PHE A 107 14.91 15.22 -16.05
N ARG A 108 15.19 15.12 -17.35
CA ARG A 108 15.57 16.23 -18.21
C ARG A 108 14.84 16.14 -19.54
N TRP A 109 14.29 17.26 -19.99
CA TRP A 109 13.86 17.40 -21.38
C TRP A 109 15.08 17.65 -22.28
N ILE A 110 15.15 16.92 -23.39
CA ILE A 110 16.09 17.17 -24.47
C ILE A 110 15.32 17.37 -25.78
N LEU A 111 15.81 18.24 -26.65
CA LEU A 111 15.18 18.49 -27.94
C LEU A 111 15.81 17.56 -28.99
N VAL A 112 14.97 16.87 -29.76
CA VAL A 112 15.45 15.95 -30.82
C VAL A 112 16.39 16.64 -31.82
N PRO A 113 16.15 17.90 -32.25
CA PRO A 113 17.08 18.60 -33.15
C PRO A 113 18.48 18.85 -32.60
N GLN A 114 18.68 18.82 -31.28
CA GLN A 114 20.00 19.01 -30.65
C GLN A 114 20.81 17.71 -30.57
N ILE A 115 20.22 16.57 -30.93
CA ILE A 115 20.85 15.25 -30.84
C ILE A 115 21.67 15.01 -32.10
N ASN A 116 22.99 14.98 -31.95
CA ASN A 116 23.91 14.66 -33.04
C ASN A 116 23.96 13.16 -33.31
N LYS A 117 23.92 12.35 -32.24
CA LYS A 117 24.00 10.89 -32.32
C LYS A 117 23.27 10.25 -31.15
N THR A 118 22.52 9.19 -31.45
CA THR A 118 21.90 8.31 -30.46
C THR A 118 22.56 6.94 -30.56
N SER A 119 22.95 6.37 -29.42
CA SER A 119 23.48 5.00 -29.34
C SER A 119 22.80 4.21 -28.22
N LEU A 120 22.85 2.89 -28.33
CA LEU A 120 22.44 1.92 -27.31
C LEU A 120 23.65 1.06 -26.90
N PRO A 121 24.63 1.62 -26.17
CA PRO A 121 25.82 0.86 -25.76
C PRO A 121 25.43 -0.32 -24.85
N GLU A 122 25.90 -1.52 -25.18
CA GLU A 122 25.68 -2.73 -24.37
C GLU A 122 26.39 -2.66 -23.00
N GLU A 123 27.45 -1.84 -22.89
CA GLU A 123 28.25 -1.68 -21.68
C GLU A 123 27.61 -0.74 -20.64
N LEU A 124 26.53 -0.03 -21.01
CA LEU A 124 25.80 0.80 -20.06
C LEU A 124 25.14 -0.07 -18.99
N VAL A 125 25.35 0.32 -17.75
CA VAL A 125 24.80 -0.34 -16.59
C VAL A 125 23.78 0.57 -15.88
N VAL A 126 22.77 -0.07 -15.31
CA VAL A 126 21.85 0.53 -14.35
C VAL A 126 22.16 -0.08 -12.99
N ILE A 127 22.50 0.77 -12.03
CA ILE A 127 22.63 0.38 -10.63
C ILE A 127 21.42 0.94 -9.88
N GLU A 128 20.54 0.06 -9.43
CA GLU A 128 19.50 0.42 -8.47
C GLU A 128 20.14 0.56 -7.09
N ARG A 129 19.82 1.65 -6.40
CA ARG A 129 20.43 2.01 -5.12
C ARG A 129 19.41 2.23 -4.03
N ARG A 130 19.86 2.06 -2.79
CA ARG A 130 19.06 2.32 -1.58
C ARG A 130 18.76 3.80 -1.39
N THR A 131 19.70 4.66 -1.80
CA THR A 131 19.61 6.12 -1.72
C THR A 131 20.03 6.74 -3.05
N ASN A 132 19.60 7.99 -3.30
CA ASN A 132 19.96 8.75 -4.49
C ASN A 132 19.45 8.17 -5.83
N GLY A 133 18.47 7.27 -5.80
CA GLY A 133 17.84 6.68 -6.99
C GLY A 133 18.80 5.90 -7.89
N ASN A 134 18.33 5.56 -9.10
CA ASN A 134 19.14 4.80 -10.07
C ASN A 134 20.39 5.56 -10.50
N PHE A 135 21.51 4.83 -10.65
CA PHE A 135 22.70 5.30 -11.32
C PHE A 135 22.82 4.73 -12.74
N TYR A 136 23.06 5.60 -13.72
CA TYR A 136 23.34 5.22 -15.10
C TYR A 136 24.76 5.62 -15.49
N GLY A 137 25.51 4.69 -16.07
CA GLY A 137 26.87 4.96 -16.53
C GLY A 137 27.65 3.71 -16.89
N TYR A 138 28.97 3.78 -16.71
CA TYR A 138 29.91 2.71 -17.03
C TYR A 138 30.67 2.26 -15.79
N ILE A 139 30.86 0.95 -15.61
CA ILE A 139 31.72 0.43 -14.56
C ILE A 139 33.17 0.61 -15.00
N GLU A 140 33.94 1.36 -14.22
CA GLU A 140 35.38 1.54 -14.43
C GLU A 140 36.17 0.50 -13.63
N GLU A 141 35.82 0.33 -12.36
CA GLU A 141 36.57 -0.51 -11.43
C GLU A 141 35.62 -1.12 -10.39
N VAL A 142 35.86 -2.37 -10.04
CA VAL A 142 35.20 -3.04 -8.92
C VAL A 142 36.26 -3.27 -7.85
N ILE A 143 36.01 -2.78 -6.64
CA ILE A 143 36.93 -2.85 -5.51
C ILE A 143 36.35 -3.83 -4.50
N LEU A 144 37.15 -4.83 -4.13
CA LEU A 144 36.80 -5.93 -3.26
C LEU A 144 37.87 -6.06 -2.18
N ASP A 145 37.49 -6.00 -0.90
CA ASP A 145 38.47 -5.98 0.20
C ASP A 145 39.58 -4.91 -0.01
N GLY A 146 39.22 -3.77 -0.63
CA GLY A 146 40.16 -2.69 -0.97
C GLY A 146 41.08 -2.95 -2.17
N GLN A 147 40.87 -4.03 -2.95
CA GLN A 147 41.65 -4.36 -4.14
C GLN A 147 40.79 -4.38 -5.41
N ALA A 148 41.36 -3.88 -6.52
CA ALA A 148 40.72 -3.93 -7.83
C ALA A 148 40.55 -5.38 -8.31
N VAL A 149 39.34 -5.75 -8.72
CA VAL A 149 39.00 -7.07 -9.25
C VAL A 149 38.37 -6.99 -10.63
N GLU A 150 38.38 -8.11 -11.35
CA GLU A 150 37.71 -8.24 -12.65
C GLU A 150 36.18 -8.11 -12.51
N GLN A 151 35.54 -7.49 -13.51
CA GLN A 151 34.09 -7.27 -13.55
C GLN A 151 33.27 -8.56 -13.53
N ASN A 152 33.83 -9.70 -13.96
CA ASN A 152 33.15 -11.00 -13.96
C ASN A 152 32.79 -11.50 -12.54
N LYS A 153 33.47 -11.01 -11.50
CA LYS A 153 33.16 -11.34 -10.09
C LYS A 153 32.02 -10.50 -9.51
N MET A 154 31.53 -9.50 -10.24
CA MET A 154 30.51 -8.58 -9.76
C MET A 154 29.19 -9.29 -9.39
N LEU A 155 28.75 -10.28 -10.15
CA LEU A 155 27.50 -11.00 -9.85
C LEU A 155 27.58 -11.76 -8.52
N GLN A 156 28.71 -12.43 -8.25
CA GLN A 156 28.97 -13.09 -6.98
C GLN A 156 29.02 -12.10 -5.81
N LEU A 157 29.42 -10.84 -6.09
CA LEU A 157 29.48 -9.79 -5.09
C LEU A 157 28.13 -9.22 -4.73
N VAL A 158 27.28 -8.97 -5.72
CA VAL A 158 25.90 -8.51 -5.49
C VAL A 158 25.14 -9.56 -4.67
N GLU A 159 25.31 -10.85 -4.98
CA GLU A 159 24.69 -11.95 -4.22
C GLU A 159 25.18 -11.98 -2.76
N ARG A 160 26.51 -11.95 -2.54
CA ARG A 160 27.11 -11.91 -1.20
C ARG A 160 26.63 -10.72 -0.36
N VAL A 161 26.50 -9.56 -0.98
CA VAL A 161 26.07 -8.34 -0.30
C VAL A 161 24.58 -8.41 0.03
N SER A 162 23.76 -8.96 -0.86
CA SER A 162 22.34 -9.23 -0.59
C SER A 162 22.16 -10.16 0.62
N ASP A 163 23.00 -11.20 0.74
CA ASP A 163 23.00 -12.11 1.90
C ASP A 163 23.33 -11.35 3.20
N PHE A 164 24.41 -10.55 3.21
CA PHE A 164 24.77 -9.76 4.39
C PHE A 164 23.72 -8.72 4.74
N GLN A 165 23.09 -8.09 3.75
CA GLN A 165 21.99 -7.15 3.98
C GLN A 165 20.79 -7.85 4.63
N THR A 166 20.42 -9.05 4.15
CA THR A 166 19.35 -9.85 4.74
C THR A 166 19.67 -10.19 6.21
N GLU A 167 20.90 -10.63 6.49
CA GLU A 167 21.37 -10.93 7.85
C GLU A 167 21.33 -9.68 8.75
N MET A 168 21.72 -8.51 8.22
CA MET A 168 21.65 -7.24 8.95
C MET A 168 20.20 -6.81 9.24
N GLU A 169 19.30 -6.95 8.27
CA GLU A 169 17.88 -6.62 8.45
C GLU A 169 17.23 -7.55 9.48
N ASP A 170 17.54 -8.85 9.45
CA ASP A 170 17.08 -9.83 10.43
C ASP A 170 17.59 -9.49 11.83
N LEU A 171 18.90 -9.21 11.98
CA LEU A 171 19.48 -8.79 13.26
C LEU A 171 18.80 -7.53 13.82
N GLN A 172 18.51 -6.54 12.97
CA GLN A 172 17.87 -5.29 13.38
C GLN A 172 16.39 -5.46 13.74
N LYS A 173 15.61 -6.12 12.87
CA LYS A 173 14.15 -6.23 13.00
C LYS A 173 13.75 -7.32 14.01
N SER A 174 14.42 -8.46 14.02
CA SER A 174 14.12 -9.59 14.92
C SER A 174 14.83 -9.42 16.25
N ASP A 175 16.15 -9.54 16.28
CA ASP A 175 16.88 -9.80 17.52
C ASP A 175 17.04 -8.52 18.36
N ILE A 176 17.60 -7.47 17.75
CA ILE A 176 17.74 -6.15 18.38
C ILE A 176 16.35 -5.56 18.69
N GLY A 177 15.40 -5.70 17.75
CA GLY A 177 14.01 -5.29 17.93
C GLY A 177 13.36 -5.94 19.16
N ALA A 178 13.51 -7.26 19.31
CA ALA A 178 12.97 -8.00 20.45
C ALA A 178 13.62 -7.58 21.78
N ILE A 179 14.94 -7.35 21.81
CA ILE A 179 15.63 -6.87 23.01
C ILE A 179 15.13 -5.47 23.40
N ASN A 180 15.04 -4.54 22.45
CA ASN A 180 14.52 -3.20 22.70
C ASN A 180 13.08 -3.24 23.24
N TYR A 181 12.24 -4.11 22.67
CA TYR A 181 10.89 -4.34 23.15
C TYR A 181 10.88 -4.85 24.61
N GLN A 182 11.74 -5.80 24.95
CA GLN A 182 11.84 -6.33 26.32
C GLN A 182 12.37 -5.31 27.33
N ILE A 183 13.32 -4.47 26.93
CA ILE A 183 13.83 -3.37 27.75
C ILE A 183 12.69 -2.40 28.07
N GLU A 184 11.96 -1.93 27.06
CA GLU A 184 10.87 -0.99 27.25
C GLU A 184 9.74 -1.61 28.08
N ARG A 185 9.40 -2.88 27.84
CA ARG A 185 8.41 -3.60 28.66
C ARG A 185 8.83 -3.73 30.13
N THR A 186 10.11 -3.93 30.39
CA THR A 186 10.65 -4.01 31.76
C THR A 186 10.59 -2.65 32.44
N ARG A 187 10.94 -1.58 31.72
CA ARG A 187 10.82 -0.20 32.17
C ARG A 187 9.37 0.19 32.50
N LEU A 188 8.41 -0.20 31.65
CA LEU A 188 6.98 0.04 31.90
C LEU A 188 6.47 -0.71 33.14
N LYS A 189 6.93 -1.95 33.38
CA LYS A 189 6.61 -2.69 34.60
C LYS A 189 7.17 -2.02 35.86
N GLU A 190 8.43 -1.57 35.83
CA GLU A 190 9.02 -0.82 36.95
C GLU A 190 8.20 0.44 37.23
N ARG A 191 7.85 1.20 36.18
CA ARG A 191 7.02 2.39 36.29
C ARG A 191 5.64 2.12 36.86
N LYS A 192 5.01 1.00 36.49
CA LYS A 192 3.74 0.58 37.06
C LYS A 192 3.84 0.35 38.57
N HIS A 193 4.88 -0.35 39.03
CA HIS A 193 5.12 -0.54 40.46
C HIS A 193 5.40 0.76 41.22
N ILE A 194 6.02 1.76 40.55
CA ILE A 194 6.18 3.11 41.10
C ILE A 194 4.83 3.80 41.26
N LEU A 195 3.97 3.72 40.24
CA LEU A 195 2.64 4.34 40.27
C LEU A 195 1.69 3.68 41.28
N ASP A 196 1.83 2.38 41.47
CA ASP A 196 1.02 1.60 42.42
C ASP A 196 1.57 1.65 43.86
N ASP A 197 2.65 2.38 44.12
CA ASP A 197 3.37 2.42 45.42
C ASP A 197 3.80 1.02 45.94
N THR A 198 4.06 0.08 45.03
CA THR A 198 4.44 -1.32 45.36
C THR A 198 5.91 -1.64 45.07
N LEU A 199 6.71 -0.68 44.60
CA LEU A 199 8.11 -0.91 44.28
C LEU A 199 8.96 -1.13 45.54
N THR A 200 9.49 -2.34 45.70
CA THR A 200 10.46 -2.67 46.74
C THR A 200 11.90 -2.53 46.23
N THR A 201 12.87 -2.34 47.12
CA THR A 201 14.30 -2.31 46.76
C THR A 201 14.75 -3.58 46.04
N GLN A 202 14.19 -4.73 46.41
CA GLN A 202 14.46 -6.01 45.75
C GLN A 202 13.93 -6.03 44.31
N LEU A 203 12.68 -5.61 44.08
CA LEU A 203 12.09 -5.53 42.74
C LEU A 203 12.82 -4.51 41.87
N GLN A 204 13.23 -3.37 42.44
CA GLN A 204 14.01 -2.37 41.72
C GLN A 204 15.36 -2.94 41.27
N GLN A 205 16.02 -3.71 42.13
CA GLN A 205 17.27 -4.38 41.76
C GLN A 205 17.04 -5.43 40.68
N GLU A 206 15.98 -6.24 40.77
CA GLU A 206 15.61 -7.23 39.75
C GLU A 206 15.39 -6.60 38.37
N PHE A 207 14.66 -5.47 38.30
CA PHE A 207 14.48 -4.74 37.03
C PHE A 207 15.79 -4.20 36.48
N LYS A 208 16.65 -3.64 37.33
CA LYS A 208 17.97 -3.16 36.93
C LYS A 208 18.86 -4.29 36.40
N ASP A 209 18.90 -5.42 37.10
CA ASP A 209 19.69 -6.58 36.71
C ASP A 209 19.19 -7.15 35.38
N LYS A 210 17.87 -7.22 35.18
CA LYS A 210 17.26 -7.64 33.92
C LYS A 210 17.59 -6.70 32.75
N VAL A 211 17.44 -5.39 32.94
CA VAL A 211 17.80 -4.39 31.91
C VAL A 211 19.30 -4.43 31.62
N SER A 212 20.13 -4.65 32.63
CA SER A 212 21.59 -4.79 32.46
C SER A 212 21.94 -6.00 31.60
N GLY A 213 21.34 -7.18 31.89
CA GLY A 213 21.52 -8.38 31.08
C GLY A 213 21.11 -8.18 29.61
N LEU A 214 19.93 -7.59 29.38
CA LEU A 214 19.45 -7.27 28.04
C LEU A 214 20.36 -6.28 27.30
N LYS A 215 20.93 -5.29 28.01
CA LYS A 215 21.91 -4.37 27.41
C LYS A 215 23.21 -5.07 27.03
N THR A 216 23.66 -6.05 27.81
CA THR A 216 24.83 -6.86 27.45
C THR A 216 24.56 -7.68 26.20
N GLU A 217 23.39 -8.31 26.08
CA GLU A 217 22.98 -9.03 24.87
C GLU A 217 22.88 -8.08 23.65
N TYR A 218 22.26 -6.91 23.82
CA TYR A 218 22.20 -5.86 22.80
C TYR A 218 23.61 -5.49 22.29
N GLN A 219 24.58 -5.30 23.20
CA GLN A 219 25.95 -4.96 22.83
C GLN A 219 26.65 -6.07 22.03
N VAL A 220 26.30 -7.34 22.24
CA VAL A 220 26.83 -8.46 21.45
C VAL A 220 26.27 -8.38 20.02
N LEU A 221 24.96 -8.20 19.87
CA LEU A 221 24.32 -8.07 18.56
C LEU A 221 24.77 -6.81 17.81
N GLU A 222 24.92 -5.69 18.51
CA GLU A 222 25.42 -4.44 17.94
C GLU A 222 26.84 -4.62 17.39
N LYS A 223 27.72 -5.36 18.08
CA LYS A 223 29.04 -5.71 17.57
C LYS A 223 28.98 -6.59 16.32
N GLN A 224 28.05 -7.55 16.27
CA GLN A 224 27.85 -8.39 15.07
C GLN A 224 27.38 -7.55 13.89
N LEU A 225 26.40 -6.66 14.11
CA LEU A 225 25.90 -5.72 13.11
C LEU A 225 27.01 -4.80 12.57
N MET A 226 27.86 -4.26 13.46
CA MET A 226 28.99 -3.42 13.07
C MET A 226 30.04 -4.21 12.28
N ALA A 227 30.31 -5.47 12.65
CA ALA A 227 31.23 -6.32 11.91
C ALA A 227 30.71 -6.67 10.50
N LEU A 228 29.40 -6.84 10.33
CA LEU A 228 28.77 -7.01 9.02
C LEU A 228 28.88 -5.73 8.18
N ARG A 229 28.56 -4.57 8.77
CA ARG A 229 28.73 -3.27 8.09
C ARG A 229 30.15 -3.04 7.62
N GLU A 230 31.15 -3.33 8.45
CA GLU A 230 32.55 -3.18 8.09
C GLU A 230 32.97 -4.12 6.95
N LYS A 231 32.36 -5.32 6.84
CA LYS A 231 32.59 -6.20 5.68
C LYS A 231 32.01 -5.60 4.40
N ILE A 232 30.79 -5.06 4.45
CA ILE A 232 30.12 -4.49 3.27
C ILE A 232 30.79 -3.18 2.83
N SER A 233 31.20 -2.32 3.77
CA SER A 233 31.77 -0.99 3.47
C SER A 233 33.12 -1.04 2.75
N ARG A 234 33.81 -2.19 2.78
CA ARG A 234 35.09 -2.42 2.09
C ARG A 234 34.92 -2.63 0.58
N ASP A 235 33.71 -3.00 0.16
CA ASP A 235 33.41 -3.31 -1.23
C ASP A 235 32.78 -2.09 -1.90
N GLN A 236 33.35 -1.67 -3.03
CA GLN A 236 32.93 -0.46 -3.75
C GLN A 236 32.91 -0.69 -5.27
N ILE A 237 32.06 0.06 -5.96
CA ILE A 237 32.05 0.13 -7.43
C ILE A 237 32.39 1.56 -7.82
N VAL A 238 33.43 1.73 -8.64
CA VAL A 238 33.77 3.01 -9.25
C VAL A 238 33.08 3.10 -10.59
N MET A 239 32.19 4.07 -10.70
CA MET A 239 31.35 4.32 -11.86
C MET A 239 31.80 5.58 -12.58
N ARG A 240 31.78 5.58 -13.91
CA ARG A 240 31.88 6.79 -14.72
C ARG A 240 30.48 7.28 -15.10
N ALA A 241 30.13 8.48 -14.66
CA ALA A 241 28.89 9.16 -15.00
C ALA A 241 28.92 9.76 -16.43
N MET A 242 27.77 10.27 -16.89
CA MET A 242 27.60 10.84 -18.24
C MET A 242 28.49 12.06 -18.53
N ASP A 243 28.89 12.81 -17.50
CA ASP A 243 29.80 13.96 -17.60
C ASP A 243 31.29 13.56 -17.50
N GLY A 244 31.57 12.26 -17.36
CA GLY A 244 32.90 11.70 -17.22
C GLY A 244 33.43 11.68 -15.78
N GLN A 245 32.70 12.20 -14.79
CA GLN A 245 33.11 12.13 -13.39
C GLN A 245 33.09 10.68 -12.88
N LYS A 246 34.07 10.35 -12.03
CA LYS A 246 34.11 9.07 -11.33
C LYS A 246 33.37 9.18 -10.00
N VAL A 247 32.38 8.33 -9.80
CA VAL A 247 31.58 8.23 -8.58
C VAL A 247 31.83 6.87 -7.96
N THR A 248 32.27 6.86 -6.70
CA THR A 248 32.44 5.63 -5.93
C THR A 248 31.16 5.33 -5.18
N ILE A 249 30.57 4.17 -5.43
CA ILE A 249 29.34 3.69 -4.81
C ILE A 249 29.70 2.53 -3.88
N ASN A 250 29.33 2.63 -2.60
CA ASN A 250 29.51 1.52 -1.67
C ASN A 250 28.51 0.42 -2.01
N PHE A 251 28.93 -0.85 -1.92
CA PHE A 251 28.02 -1.97 -2.14
C PHE A 251 26.86 -2.00 -1.14
N GLU A 252 27.00 -1.38 0.05
CA GLU A 252 25.88 -1.20 1.01
C GLU A 252 24.68 -0.49 0.38
N ASP A 253 24.92 0.43 -0.55
CA ASP A 253 23.90 1.17 -1.24
C ASP A 253 23.42 0.47 -2.51
N VAL A 254 24.10 -0.57 -3.00
CA VAL A 254 23.74 -1.27 -4.24
C VAL A 254 22.68 -2.34 -3.95
N LEU A 255 21.57 -2.28 -4.68
CA LEU A 255 20.49 -3.26 -4.59
C LEU A 255 20.50 -4.21 -5.78
N GLN A 256 20.63 -3.65 -6.98
CA GLN A 256 20.64 -4.44 -8.21
C GLN A 256 21.56 -3.80 -9.25
N VAL A 257 22.29 -4.63 -10.00
CA VAL A 257 23.13 -4.19 -11.11
C VAL A 257 22.67 -4.89 -12.38
N THR A 258 22.28 -4.13 -13.40
CA THR A 258 21.69 -4.68 -14.63
C THR A 258 22.24 -4.02 -15.89
N PHE A 259 22.38 -4.81 -16.96
CA PHE A 259 22.77 -4.34 -18.28
C PHE A 259 21.57 -4.47 -19.23
N ASN A 260 20.60 -3.56 -19.12
CA ASN A 260 19.31 -3.68 -19.81
C ASN A 260 19.45 -3.86 -21.34
N ASN A 261 20.47 -3.22 -21.93
CA ASN A 261 20.74 -3.28 -23.37
C ASN A 261 21.28 -4.65 -23.85
N LYS A 262 21.82 -5.48 -22.94
CA LYS A 262 22.26 -6.85 -23.24
C LYS A 262 21.14 -7.88 -23.11
N LEU A 263 20.02 -7.52 -22.46
CA LEU A 263 18.95 -8.46 -22.16
C LEU A 263 18.16 -8.79 -23.41
N ASN A 264 17.97 -10.08 -23.67
CA ASN A 264 17.00 -10.53 -24.65
C ASN A 264 15.56 -10.39 -24.11
N VAL A 265 14.56 -10.56 -24.98
CA VAL A 265 13.14 -10.40 -24.60
C VAL A 265 12.71 -11.33 -23.46
N PHE A 266 13.24 -12.56 -23.41
CA PHE A 266 12.91 -13.52 -22.35
C PHE A 266 13.52 -13.11 -21.00
N GLU A 267 14.75 -12.61 -21.01
CA GLU A 267 15.42 -12.08 -19.82
C GLU A 267 14.72 -10.81 -19.32
N LYS A 268 14.29 -9.93 -20.23
CA LYS A 268 13.47 -8.77 -19.88
C LYS A 268 12.14 -9.18 -19.24
N LEU A 269 11.47 -10.22 -19.76
CA LEU A 269 10.27 -10.77 -19.14
C LEU A 269 10.54 -11.34 -17.74
N LYS A 270 11.65 -12.07 -17.55
CA LYS A 270 12.03 -12.59 -16.23
C LYS A 270 12.25 -11.43 -15.24
N MET A 271 12.97 -10.39 -15.65
CA MET A 271 13.22 -9.21 -14.84
C MET A 271 11.93 -8.45 -14.51
N PHE A 272 11.02 -8.32 -15.48
CA PHE A 272 9.69 -7.73 -15.27
C PHE A 272 8.91 -8.41 -14.14
N PHE A 273 8.81 -9.74 -14.16
CA PHE A 273 8.13 -10.47 -13.08
C PHE A 273 8.90 -10.39 -11.76
N SER A 274 10.23 -10.36 -11.80
CA SER A 274 11.06 -10.15 -10.60
C SER A 274 10.76 -8.79 -9.96
N GLN A 275 10.71 -7.71 -10.74
CA GLN A 275 10.42 -6.37 -10.24
C GLN A 275 9.00 -6.23 -9.69
N ILE A 276 8.01 -6.91 -10.29
CA ILE A 276 6.67 -7.02 -9.69
C ILE A 276 6.73 -7.71 -8.33
N GLY A 277 7.51 -8.80 -8.22
CA GLY A 277 7.74 -9.50 -6.96
C GLY A 277 8.33 -8.58 -5.90
N THR A 278 9.46 -7.95 -6.20
CA THR A 278 10.14 -6.94 -5.37
C THR A 278 9.18 -5.84 -4.93
N PHE A 279 8.40 -5.28 -5.85
CA PHE A 279 7.44 -4.22 -5.54
C PHE A 279 6.36 -4.66 -4.54
N VAL A 280 5.91 -5.91 -4.61
CA VAL A 280 4.88 -6.45 -3.72
C VAL A 280 5.45 -6.91 -2.37
N SER A 281 6.72 -7.32 -2.31
CA SER A 281 7.33 -7.92 -1.13
C SER A 281 8.23 -6.98 -0.31
N GLU A 282 8.82 -5.96 -0.92
CA GLU A 282 9.76 -5.07 -0.23
C GLU A 282 9.07 -3.89 0.47
N ASP A 283 9.84 -3.28 1.37
CA ASP A 283 9.49 -2.03 2.05
C ASP A 283 9.70 -0.80 1.12
N PRO A 284 8.97 0.29 1.36
CA PRO A 284 9.14 1.53 0.61
C PRO A 284 10.47 2.22 0.97
N ARG A 285 11.03 2.91 -0.02
CA ARG A 285 12.27 3.70 0.06
C ARG A 285 12.03 5.12 -0.45
N GLU A 286 13.00 6.02 -0.20
CA GLU A 286 13.01 7.40 -0.73
C GLU A 286 11.64 8.11 -0.59
N ALA A 287 11.08 8.10 0.62
CA ALA A 287 9.79 8.71 0.93
C ALA A 287 8.61 8.20 0.07
N ASN A 288 8.57 6.89 -0.21
CA ASN A 288 7.59 6.17 -1.04
C ASN A 288 7.75 6.40 -2.56
N THR A 289 8.86 6.96 -3.02
CA THR A 289 9.09 7.13 -4.47
C THR A 289 9.82 5.95 -5.11
N GLU A 290 10.38 5.05 -4.30
CA GLU A 290 11.14 3.87 -4.73
C GLU A 290 10.85 2.69 -3.79
N GLY A 291 11.30 1.48 -4.16
CA GLY A 291 11.10 0.26 -3.37
C GLY A 291 9.72 -0.36 -3.53
N GLY A 292 9.33 -1.16 -2.54
CA GLY A 292 8.06 -1.90 -2.54
C GLY A 292 6.95 -1.24 -1.72
N VAL A 293 5.78 -1.87 -1.74
CA VAL A 293 4.56 -1.41 -1.06
C VAL A 293 4.00 -2.44 -0.08
N PHE A 294 4.81 -3.42 0.34
CA PHE A 294 4.35 -4.53 1.19
C PHE A 294 3.65 -4.07 2.47
N PRO A 295 4.18 -3.11 3.26
CA PRO A 295 3.48 -2.62 4.45
C PRO A 295 2.11 -2.00 4.16
N ALA A 296 1.94 -1.37 2.98
CA ALA A 296 0.67 -0.79 2.56
C ALA A 296 -0.34 -1.86 2.15
N ILE A 297 0.10 -2.92 1.46
CA ILE A 297 -0.72 -4.10 1.16
C ILE A 297 -1.21 -4.74 2.46
N PHE A 298 -0.27 -5.03 3.37
CA PHE A 298 -0.55 -5.65 4.64
C PHE A 298 -1.55 -4.82 5.46
N GLY A 299 -1.31 -3.52 5.58
CA GLY A 299 -2.18 -2.62 6.32
C GLY A 299 -3.57 -2.49 5.72
N THR A 300 -3.70 -2.41 4.38
CA THR A 300 -5.01 -2.42 3.70
C THR A 300 -5.78 -3.71 3.96
N VAL A 301 -5.14 -4.88 3.80
CA VAL A 301 -5.80 -6.17 4.01
C VAL A 301 -6.18 -6.37 5.48
N LEU A 302 -5.25 -6.12 6.41
CA LEU A 302 -5.51 -6.25 7.84
C LEU A 302 -6.66 -5.34 8.30
N MET A 303 -6.65 -4.08 7.88
CA MET A 303 -7.72 -3.13 8.22
C MET A 303 -9.08 -3.63 7.73
N VAL A 304 -9.17 -4.08 6.46
CA VAL A 304 -10.42 -4.59 5.89
C VAL A 304 -10.90 -5.83 6.62
N LEU A 305 -10.00 -6.75 7.00
CA LEU A 305 -10.33 -7.94 7.78
C LEU A 305 -10.85 -7.58 9.17
N LEU A 306 -10.17 -6.70 9.90
CA LEU A 306 -10.60 -6.25 11.23
C LEU A 306 -11.96 -5.54 11.16
N MET A 307 -12.14 -4.65 10.19
CA MET A 307 -13.42 -3.99 9.94
C MET A 307 -14.52 -5.00 9.65
N THR A 308 -14.26 -6.00 8.81
CA THR A 308 -15.22 -7.06 8.45
C THR A 308 -15.65 -7.88 9.68
N VAL A 309 -14.68 -8.26 10.51
CA VAL A 309 -14.94 -9.01 11.77
C VAL A 309 -15.82 -8.21 12.72
N ILE A 310 -15.71 -6.88 12.72
CA ILE A 310 -16.51 -5.99 13.57
C ILE A 310 -17.89 -5.73 12.96
N VAL A 311 -17.95 -5.32 11.69
CA VAL A 311 -19.19 -4.86 11.05
C VAL A 311 -20.15 -6.01 10.75
N SER A 312 -19.63 -7.20 10.44
CA SER A 312 -20.45 -8.36 10.09
C SER A 312 -21.41 -8.75 11.23
N PRO A 313 -20.95 -9.07 12.47
CA PRO A 313 -21.85 -9.42 13.55
C PRO A 313 -22.73 -8.24 13.97
N LEU A 314 -22.17 -7.02 14.06
CA LEU A 314 -22.95 -5.85 14.50
C LEU A 314 -24.08 -5.52 13.52
N GLY A 315 -23.80 -5.52 12.21
CA GLY A 315 -24.79 -5.24 11.18
C GLY A 315 -25.85 -6.31 11.08
N VAL A 316 -25.46 -7.59 11.16
CA VAL A 316 -26.39 -8.72 11.11
C VAL A 316 -27.30 -8.74 12.34
N VAL A 317 -26.74 -8.58 13.55
CA VAL A 317 -27.54 -8.53 14.79
C VAL A 317 -28.49 -7.34 14.78
N ALA A 318 -28.04 -6.16 14.35
CA ALA A 318 -28.90 -4.99 14.24
C ALA A 318 -30.06 -5.22 13.26
N ALA A 319 -29.80 -5.81 12.09
CA ALA A 319 -30.85 -6.13 11.12
C ALA A 319 -31.84 -7.19 11.63
N ILE A 320 -31.34 -8.26 12.27
CA ILE A 320 -32.19 -9.28 12.90
C ILE A 320 -33.08 -8.64 13.96
N TYR A 321 -32.52 -7.78 14.81
CA TYR A 321 -33.30 -7.09 15.84
C TYR A 321 -34.38 -6.20 15.20
N LEU A 322 -34.01 -5.34 14.24
CA LEU A 322 -34.93 -4.42 13.58
C LEU A 322 -36.04 -5.12 12.78
N HIS A 323 -35.79 -6.33 12.28
CA HIS A 323 -36.74 -7.08 11.45
C HIS A 323 -37.57 -8.10 12.24
N GLU A 324 -36.94 -8.92 13.08
CA GLU A 324 -37.60 -10.06 13.74
C GLU A 324 -38.11 -9.75 15.16
N TYR A 325 -37.53 -8.75 15.84
CA TYR A 325 -37.84 -8.47 17.25
C TYR A 325 -38.44 -7.09 17.48
N ALA A 326 -38.04 -6.08 16.72
CA ALA A 326 -38.50 -4.73 16.91
C ALA A 326 -39.97 -4.58 16.48
N GLY A 327 -40.79 -4.03 17.37
CA GLY A 327 -42.18 -3.69 17.07
C GLY A 327 -42.28 -2.43 16.20
N ASN A 328 -43.46 -2.19 15.62
CA ASN A 328 -43.76 -0.97 14.86
C ASN A 328 -44.01 0.24 15.78
N ASN A 329 -42.97 0.71 16.48
CA ASN A 329 -43.03 1.86 17.37
C ASN A 329 -42.18 3.04 16.84
N ALA A 330 -42.30 4.21 17.50
CA ALA A 330 -41.58 5.41 17.10
C ALA A 330 -40.05 5.25 17.15
N LEU A 331 -39.54 4.49 18.13
CA LEU A 331 -38.11 4.21 18.25
C LEU A 331 -37.58 3.41 17.06
N THR A 332 -38.26 2.33 16.65
CA THR A 332 -37.89 1.52 15.48
C THR A 332 -37.87 2.36 14.20
N LYS A 333 -38.86 3.26 14.03
CA LYS A 333 -38.90 4.20 12.89
C LYS A 333 -37.70 5.15 12.91
N LEU A 334 -37.37 5.71 14.09
CA LEU A 334 -36.22 6.60 14.26
C LEU A 334 -34.90 5.87 13.96
N LEU A 335 -34.70 4.66 14.47
CA LEU A 335 -33.51 3.85 14.20
C LEU A 335 -33.36 3.56 12.70
N ARG A 336 -34.45 3.21 12.02
CA ARG A 336 -34.44 2.97 10.58
C ARG A 336 -34.06 4.22 9.78
N ILE A 337 -34.60 5.38 10.16
CA ILE A 337 -34.23 6.68 9.57
C ILE A 337 -32.75 6.99 9.83
N ALA A 338 -32.26 6.75 11.05
CA ALA A 338 -30.86 6.96 11.40
C ALA A 338 -29.91 6.10 10.56
N VAL A 339 -30.22 4.81 10.37
CA VAL A 339 -29.43 3.91 9.52
C VAL A 339 -29.36 4.42 8.07
N ILE A 340 -30.49 4.85 7.51
CA ILE A 340 -30.54 5.39 6.13
C ILE A 340 -29.73 6.70 6.05
N ASN A 341 -29.86 7.58 7.05
CA ASN A 341 -29.13 8.85 7.07
C ASN A 341 -27.62 8.66 7.25
N LEU A 342 -27.18 7.64 8.00
CA LEU A 342 -25.75 7.30 8.12
C LEU A 342 -25.11 6.99 6.76
N ALA A 343 -25.85 6.36 5.84
CA ALA A 343 -25.32 6.09 4.51
C ALA A 343 -25.04 7.39 3.69
N GLY A 344 -25.71 8.50 4.02
CA GLY A 344 -25.53 9.80 3.36
C GLY A 344 -24.46 10.70 3.96
N VAL A 345 -23.83 10.31 5.08
CA VAL A 345 -22.81 11.13 5.74
C VAL A 345 -21.48 11.07 4.96
N PRO A 346 -20.82 12.21 4.66
CA PRO A 346 -19.51 12.22 4.01
C PRO A 346 -18.45 11.48 4.82
N SER A 347 -17.55 10.73 4.16
CA SER A 347 -16.59 9.85 4.84
C SER A 347 -15.61 10.59 5.77
N ILE A 348 -15.26 11.85 5.46
CA ILE A 348 -14.40 12.67 6.32
C ILE A 348 -15.03 12.95 7.71
N VAL A 349 -16.35 13.05 7.79
CA VAL A 349 -17.07 13.27 9.06
C VAL A 349 -16.88 12.08 9.99
N TYR A 350 -16.89 10.86 9.44
CA TYR A 350 -16.56 9.65 10.20
C TYR A 350 -15.12 9.67 10.70
N GLY A 351 -14.17 10.19 9.93
CA GLY A 351 -12.78 10.36 10.37
C GLY A 351 -12.64 11.30 11.57
N VAL A 352 -13.28 12.47 11.50
CA VAL A 352 -13.29 13.43 12.62
C VAL A 352 -14.00 12.85 13.84
N PHE A 353 -15.13 12.17 13.64
CA PHE A 353 -15.81 11.45 14.72
C PHE A 353 -14.92 10.37 15.33
N GLY A 354 -14.26 9.55 14.52
CA GLY A 354 -13.36 8.51 14.99
C GLY A 354 -12.18 9.08 15.77
N LEU A 355 -11.60 10.18 15.32
CA LEU A 355 -10.53 10.86 16.04
C LEU A 355 -11.01 11.38 17.40
N GLY A 356 -12.13 12.11 17.44
CA GLY A 356 -12.64 12.69 18.68
C GLY A 356 -13.16 11.64 19.66
N PHE A 357 -14.00 10.72 19.19
CA PHE A 357 -14.67 9.73 20.03
C PHE A 357 -13.78 8.52 20.29
N PHE A 358 -13.27 7.85 19.24
CA PHE A 358 -12.52 6.62 19.45
C PHE A 358 -11.11 6.88 19.97
N VAL A 359 -10.35 7.77 19.34
CA VAL A 359 -8.95 8.00 19.74
C VAL A 359 -8.88 8.77 21.05
N TYR A 360 -9.43 10.00 21.10
CA TYR A 360 -9.24 10.86 22.26
C TYR A 360 -10.12 10.48 23.45
N MET A 361 -11.42 10.23 23.25
CA MET A 361 -12.32 9.93 24.36
C MET A 361 -12.16 8.49 24.86
N VAL A 362 -12.40 7.49 24.00
CA VAL A 362 -12.32 6.07 24.40
C VAL A 362 -10.87 5.66 24.63
N GLY A 363 -9.98 5.86 23.66
CA GLY A 363 -8.57 5.50 23.78
C GLY A 363 -7.85 6.21 24.92
N GLY A 364 -8.07 7.52 25.07
CA GLY A 364 -7.54 8.28 26.20
C GLY A 364 -8.05 7.78 27.57
N SER A 365 -9.32 7.39 27.65
CA SER A 365 -9.90 6.82 28.87
C SER A 365 -9.36 5.42 29.16
N LEU A 366 -9.15 4.59 28.13
CA LEU A 366 -8.52 3.27 28.28
C LEU A 366 -7.09 3.40 28.79
N ASP A 367 -6.33 4.38 28.31
CA ASP A 367 -4.96 4.60 28.78
C ASP A 367 -4.92 5.07 30.23
N GLN A 368 -5.84 5.93 30.65
CA GLN A 368 -5.94 6.36 32.04
C GLN A 368 -6.34 5.23 33.00
N LEU A 369 -7.10 4.25 32.52
CA LEU A 369 -7.60 3.14 33.35
C LEU A 369 -6.67 1.93 33.37
N PHE A 370 -6.02 1.62 32.24
CA PHE A 370 -5.31 0.35 32.04
C PHE A 370 -3.85 0.50 31.63
N TYR A 371 -3.40 1.68 31.17
CA TYR A 371 -2.05 1.91 30.63
C TYR A 371 -1.40 3.18 31.20
N THR A 372 -1.67 3.51 32.46
CA THR A 372 -1.18 4.74 33.10
C THR A 372 0.35 4.83 33.08
N GLU A 373 1.05 3.69 33.07
CA GLU A 373 2.50 3.59 32.96
C GLU A 373 3.07 4.10 31.62
N THR A 374 2.28 4.15 30.54
CA THR A 374 2.75 4.59 29.23
C THR A 374 2.64 6.11 29.04
N LEU A 375 1.78 6.79 29.81
CA LEU A 375 1.56 8.23 29.72
C LEU A 375 2.85 9.03 30.00
N PRO A 376 3.15 10.13 29.29
CA PRO A 376 2.29 10.88 28.38
C PRO A 376 2.26 10.36 26.94
N SER A 377 2.89 9.21 26.64
CA SER A 377 2.84 8.56 25.34
C SER A 377 1.71 7.52 25.34
N PRO A 378 0.48 7.89 24.94
CA PRO A 378 -0.68 6.99 25.00
C PRO A 378 -0.49 5.73 24.14
N THR A 379 -1.06 4.62 24.60
CA THR A 379 -1.11 3.36 23.83
C THR A 379 -2.31 3.39 22.90
N PHE A 380 -3.50 3.66 23.43
CA PHE A 380 -4.75 3.68 22.69
C PHE A 380 -5.27 5.10 22.42
N GLY A 381 -4.85 6.10 23.18
CA GLY A 381 -5.12 7.52 22.96
C GLY A 381 -4.38 8.14 21.77
N THR A 382 -3.98 7.32 20.79
CA THR A 382 -3.27 7.71 19.56
C THR A 382 -3.91 7.00 18.35
N PRO A 383 -3.84 7.58 17.14
CA PRO A 383 -4.32 6.92 15.92
C PRO A 383 -3.68 5.54 15.71
N GLY A 384 -4.46 4.56 15.24
CA GLY A 384 -4.04 3.17 15.06
C GLY A 384 -5.01 2.32 14.22
N VAL A 385 -4.61 1.09 13.90
CA VAL A 385 -5.39 0.20 13.01
C VAL A 385 -6.75 -0.18 13.61
N MET A 386 -6.86 -0.31 14.93
CA MET A 386 -8.13 -0.60 15.61
C MET A 386 -9.17 0.49 15.40
N TRP A 387 -8.79 1.74 15.65
CA TRP A 387 -9.69 2.89 15.51
C TRP A 387 -10.09 3.11 14.06
N SER A 388 -9.17 2.85 13.14
CA SER A 388 -9.43 2.83 11.70
C SER A 388 -10.48 1.80 11.32
N ALA A 389 -10.33 0.55 11.81
CA ALA A 389 -11.29 -0.51 11.56
C ALA A 389 -12.67 -0.22 12.17
N LEU A 390 -12.73 0.30 13.39
CA LEU A 390 -13.99 0.69 14.05
C LEU A 390 -14.69 1.85 13.32
N THR A 391 -13.94 2.86 12.90
CA THR A 391 -14.47 4.00 12.15
C THR A 391 -15.08 3.55 10.82
N LEU A 392 -14.37 2.69 10.09
CA LEU A 392 -14.89 2.14 8.83
C LEU A 392 -16.02 1.13 9.03
N ALA A 393 -16.04 0.41 10.16
CA ALA A 393 -17.15 -0.45 10.50
C ALA A 393 -18.44 0.38 10.66
N ILE A 394 -18.40 1.54 11.33
CA ILE A 394 -19.57 2.43 11.42
C ILE A 394 -19.97 2.94 10.03
N LEU A 395 -19.00 3.39 9.23
CA LEU A 395 -19.26 3.92 7.89
C LEU A 395 -19.94 2.90 6.97
N THR A 396 -19.58 1.62 7.09
CA THR A 396 -20.10 0.53 6.26
C THR A 396 -21.30 -0.21 6.87
N LEU A 397 -21.58 0.01 8.16
CA LEU A 397 -22.67 -0.63 8.89
C LEU A 397 -24.04 -0.55 8.20
N PRO A 398 -24.48 0.61 7.64
CA PRO A 398 -25.78 0.71 6.98
C PRO A 398 -25.96 -0.27 5.81
N VAL A 399 -24.88 -0.52 5.07
CA VAL A 399 -24.90 -1.43 3.91
C VAL A 399 -25.19 -2.87 4.35
N VAL A 400 -24.57 -3.31 5.45
CA VAL A 400 -24.79 -4.65 6.01
C VAL A 400 -26.20 -4.76 6.59
N ILE A 401 -26.68 -3.74 7.30
CA ILE A 401 -28.02 -3.74 7.90
C ILE A 401 -29.09 -3.86 6.83
N VAL A 402 -29.07 -2.97 5.82
CA VAL A 402 -30.10 -2.92 4.78
C VAL A 402 -30.11 -4.21 3.96
N SER A 403 -28.94 -4.71 3.55
CA SER A 403 -28.85 -5.94 2.77
C SER A 403 -29.32 -7.18 3.55
N THR A 404 -29.00 -7.25 4.86
CA THR A 404 -29.49 -8.33 5.72
C THR A 404 -31.00 -8.27 5.89
N GLU A 405 -31.56 -7.08 6.13
CA GLU A 405 -33.00 -6.89 6.29
C GLU A 405 -33.79 -7.20 5.01
N GLU A 406 -33.27 -6.80 3.84
CA GLU A 406 -33.82 -7.20 2.55
C GLU A 406 -33.81 -8.72 2.37
N GLY A 407 -32.79 -9.41 2.87
CA GLY A 407 -32.74 -10.87 2.91
C GLY A 407 -33.85 -11.48 3.78
N LEU A 408 -34.00 -10.97 5.00
CA LEU A 408 -34.98 -11.46 5.97
C LEU A 408 -36.42 -11.22 5.50
N SER A 409 -36.69 -10.07 4.88
CA SER A 409 -38.02 -9.69 4.39
C SER A 409 -38.52 -10.56 3.23
N ARG A 410 -37.63 -11.21 2.47
CA ARG A 410 -38.00 -12.14 1.39
C ARG A 410 -38.50 -13.49 1.88
N ILE A 411 -38.26 -13.83 3.15
CA ILE A 411 -38.64 -15.13 3.71
C ILE A 411 -40.14 -15.12 4.02
N PRO A 412 -40.93 -16.07 3.50
CA PRO A 412 -42.37 -16.15 3.78
C PRO A 412 -42.67 -16.31 5.27
N SER A 413 -43.73 -15.67 5.76
CA SER A 413 -44.20 -15.83 7.15
C SER A 413 -44.61 -17.27 7.47
N ALA A 414 -45.08 -18.03 6.46
CA ALA A 414 -45.46 -19.44 6.59
C ALA A 414 -44.32 -20.32 7.13
N MET A 415 -43.06 -20.06 6.72
CA MET A 415 -41.90 -20.80 7.23
C MET A 415 -41.70 -20.58 8.74
N ARG A 416 -41.92 -19.34 9.20
CA ARG A 416 -41.84 -18.99 10.62
C ARG A 416 -42.94 -19.68 11.42
N HIS A 417 -44.18 -19.59 10.94
CA HIS A 417 -45.32 -20.21 11.61
C HIS A 417 -45.24 -21.74 11.61
N GLY A 418 -44.79 -22.35 10.50
CA GLY A 418 -44.61 -23.80 10.40
C GLY A 418 -43.58 -24.33 11.40
N SER A 419 -42.43 -23.64 11.53
CA SER A 419 -41.41 -23.97 12.53
C SER A 419 -41.95 -23.91 13.95
N LEU A 420 -42.63 -22.81 14.29
CA LEU A 420 -43.24 -22.62 15.62
C LEU A 420 -44.33 -23.67 15.92
N ALA A 421 -45.11 -24.06 14.90
CA ALA A 421 -46.15 -25.08 15.04
C ALA A 421 -45.59 -26.48 15.32
N LEU A 422 -44.35 -26.76 14.88
CA LEU A 422 -43.62 -27.99 15.22
C LEU A 422 -43.00 -27.95 16.62
N GLY A 423 -43.28 -26.91 17.42
CA GLY A 423 -42.77 -26.75 18.78
C GLY A 423 -41.37 -26.14 18.86
N ALA A 424 -40.80 -25.66 17.73
CA ALA A 424 -39.53 -24.96 17.77
C ALA A 424 -39.66 -23.60 18.46
N THR A 425 -38.64 -23.21 19.21
CA THR A 425 -38.56 -21.87 19.80
C THR A 425 -38.29 -20.81 18.73
N LYS A 426 -38.54 -19.53 19.05
CA LYS A 426 -38.19 -18.40 18.16
C LYS A 426 -36.69 -18.37 17.86
N ALA A 427 -35.85 -18.69 18.85
CA ALA A 427 -34.40 -18.78 18.67
C ALA A 427 -34.02 -19.94 17.73
N GLU A 428 -34.61 -21.13 17.90
CA GLU A 428 -34.37 -22.26 16.99
C GLU A 428 -34.82 -21.96 15.56
N THR A 429 -35.98 -21.32 15.39
CA THR A 429 -36.50 -20.88 14.09
C THR A 429 -35.54 -19.89 13.44
N LEU A 430 -35.01 -18.93 14.21
CA LEU A 430 -34.03 -17.96 13.73
C LEU A 430 -32.74 -18.65 13.25
N TRP A 431 -32.12 -19.45 14.11
CA TRP A 431 -30.81 -20.05 13.85
C TRP A 431 -30.84 -21.16 12.80
N ARG A 432 -31.90 -21.97 12.76
CA ARG A 432 -31.95 -23.16 11.89
C ARG A 432 -32.64 -22.92 10.56
N ILE A 433 -33.48 -21.89 10.44
CA ILE A 433 -34.29 -21.66 9.23
C ILE A 433 -34.01 -20.26 8.66
N ILE A 434 -34.28 -19.22 9.44
CA ILE A 434 -34.24 -17.84 8.94
C ILE A 434 -32.82 -17.42 8.52
N LEU A 435 -31.82 -17.60 9.39
CA LEU A 435 -30.44 -17.18 9.11
C LEU A 435 -29.81 -17.96 7.94
N PRO A 436 -29.96 -19.29 7.84
CA PRO A 436 -29.50 -20.03 6.67
C PRO A 436 -30.10 -19.51 5.35
N ILE A 437 -31.40 -19.25 5.30
CA ILE A 437 -32.08 -18.75 4.09
C ILE A 437 -31.65 -17.30 3.78
N ALA A 438 -31.45 -16.46 4.79
CA ALA A 438 -30.99 -15.08 4.60
C ALA A 438 -29.48 -14.95 4.32
N SER A 439 -28.69 -16.02 4.51
CA SER A 439 -27.22 -15.98 4.40
C SER A 439 -26.69 -15.43 3.08
N PRO A 440 -27.28 -15.68 1.88
CA PRO A 440 -26.78 -15.10 0.63
C PRO A 440 -26.90 -13.57 0.58
N ALA A 441 -27.96 -13.02 1.18
CA ALA A 441 -28.19 -11.58 1.27
C ALA A 441 -27.23 -10.95 2.29
N ILE A 442 -27.07 -11.55 3.47
CA ILE A 442 -26.08 -11.14 4.49
C ILE A 442 -24.68 -11.05 3.88
N MET A 443 -24.25 -12.11 3.19
CA MET A 443 -22.96 -12.16 2.51
C MET A 443 -22.81 -11.06 1.46
N THR A 444 -23.88 -10.74 0.73
CA THR A 444 -23.86 -9.65 -0.26
C THR A 444 -23.63 -8.30 0.42
N GLY A 445 -24.29 -8.03 1.56
CA GLY A 445 -24.03 -6.84 2.37
C GLY A 445 -22.58 -6.76 2.86
N ILE A 446 -22.03 -7.87 3.34
CA ILE A 446 -20.62 -7.94 3.78
C ILE A 446 -19.65 -7.71 2.63
N ILE A 447 -19.89 -8.31 1.45
CA ILE A 447 -19.06 -8.11 0.24
C ILE A 447 -19.05 -6.62 -0.15
N LEU A 448 -20.20 -5.96 -0.14
CA LEU A 448 -20.29 -4.54 -0.46
C LEU A 448 -19.59 -3.66 0.59
N ALA A 449 -19.66 -4.04 1.87
CA ALA A 449 -18.94 -3.36 2.94
C ALA A 449 -17.41 -3.48 2.78
N ILE A 450 -16.91 -4.69 2.46
CA ILE A 450 -15.49 -4.94 2.17
C ILE A 450 -15.02 -4.08 0.99
N ALA A 451 -15.76 -4.11 -0.13
CA ALA A 451 -15.42 -3.37 -1.33
C ALA A 451 -15.34 -1.85 -1.07
N ARG A 452 -16.28 -1.32 -0.27
CA ARG A 452 -16.27 0.09 0.12
C ARG A 452 -15.08 0.40 1.04
N ALA A 453 -14.89 -0.34 2.12
CA ALA A 453 -13.86 -0.06 3.11
C ALA A 453 -12.44 -0.10 2.54
N ALA A 454 -12.15 -1.04 1.63
CA ALA A 454 -10.84 -1.14 0.98
C ALA A 454 -10.49 0.10 0.13
N GLY A 455 -11.50 0.84 -0.35
CA GLY A 455 -11.33 2.06 -1.14
C GLY A 455 -11.43 3.37 -0.34
N GLU A 456 -11.76 3.33 0.95
CA GLU A 456 -11.89 4.54 1.78
C GLU A 456 -10.51 5.01 2.29
N VAL A 457 -10.22 6.30 2.14
CA VAL A 457 -8.92 6.89 2.53
C VAL A 457 -9.10 8.09 3.45
N ALA A 458 -10.06 8.97 3.14
CA ALA A 458 -10.29 10.22 3.86
C ALA A 458 -10.43 10.06 5.39
N PRO A 459 -11.26 9.15 5.92
CA PRO A 459 -11.33 8.98 7.37
C PRO A 459 -10.01 8.45 7.95
N LEU A 460 -9.35 7.53 7.23
CA LEU A 460 -8.15 6.83 7.70
C LEU A 460 -6.96 7.76 7.94
N MET A 461 -6.87 8.85 7.19
CA MET A 461 -5.84 9.88 7.35
C MET A 461 -5.85 10.53 8.74
N LEU A 462 -7.00 10.54 9.43
CA LEU A 462 -7.14 11.09 10.77
C LEU A 462 -6.94 10.05 11.87
N VAL A 463 -7.34 8.79 11.61
CA VAL A 463 -7.52 7.79 12.67
C VAL A 463 -6.48 6.67 12.70
N GLY A 464 -5.54 6.59 11.74
CA GLY A 464 -4.42 5.65 11.90
C GLY A 464 -3.40 5.55 10.77
N VAL A 465 -3.72 6.01 9.56
CA VAL A 465 -2.82 5.81 8.41
C VAL A 465 -1.67 6.83 8.42
N VAL A 466 -0.47 6.35 8.09
CA VAL A 466 0.75 7.16 8.01
C VAL A 466 1.50 6.93 6.70
N LYS A 467 2.37 7.89 6.38
CA LYS A 467 3.27 7.84 5.22
C LYS A 467 4.22 6.67 5.27
N MET A 468 4.90 6.47 6.40
CA MET A 468 5.80 5.34 6.64
C MET A 468 5.52 4.78 8.03
N ALA A 469 5.35 3.47 8.10
CA ALA A 469 5.22 2.74 9.36
C ALA A 469 6.50 1.91 9.55
N PRO A 470 7.35 2.23 10.55
CA PRO A 470 8.62 1.53 10.75
C PRO A 470 8.44 0.06 11.16
N ASN A 471 7.31 -0.26 11.79
CA ASN A 471 6.96 -1.61 12.20
C ASN A 471 5.56 -1.95 11.69
N LEU A 472 5.38 -3.18 11.27
CA LEU A 472 4.05 -3.70 10.94
C LEU A 472 3.20 -3.84 12.22
N PRO A 473 1.86 -3.75 12.11
CA PRO A 473 0.94 -4.14 13.18
C PRO A 473 0.99 -5.63 13.55
N LEU A 474 1.88 -6.41 12.93
CA LEU A 474 2.13 -7.81 13.22
C LEU A 474 3.64 -8.04 13.32
N ASP A 475 4.12 -8.54 14.46
CA ASP A 475 5.55 -8.87 14.65
C ASP A 475 5.73 -10.09 15.59
N GLY A 476 6.98 -10.45 15.88
CA GLY A 476 7.34 -11.56 16.76
C GLY A 476 7.13 -11.30 18.25
N ASN A 477 6.73 -10.10 18.66
CA ASN A 477 6.56 -9.71 20.05
C ASN A 477 5.11 -9.92 20.49
N PHE A 478 4.88 -10.72 21.54
CA PHE A 478 3.54 -10.87 22.14
C PHE A 478 2.89 -9.50 22.43
N PRO A 479 1.62 -9.25 22.05
CA PRO A 479 0.57 -10.19 21.63
C PRO A 479 0.58 -10.56 20.13
N PHE A 480 1.68 -10.32 19.43
CA PHE A 480 1.93 -10.53 18.00
C PHE A 480 1.15 -9.56 17.10
N LEU A 481 -0.15 -9.39 17.35
CA LEU A 481 -1.00 -8.41 16.68
C LEU A 481 -1.17 -7.15 17.54
N HIS A 482 -0.59 -6.04 17.07
CA HIS A 482 -0.58 -4.75 17.75
C HIS A 482 -1.62 -3.81 17.15
N LEU A 483 -2.81 -3.84 17.73
CA LEU A 483 -3.99 -3.10 17.28
C LEU A 483 -3.88 -1.57 17.46
N ASP A 484 -2.98 -1.14 18.33
CA ASP A 484 -2.62 0.24 18.66
C ASP A 484 -1.72 0.90 17.60
N ARG A 485 -1.01 0.10 16.78
CA ARG A 485 -0.04 0.64 15.83
C ARG A 485 -0.69 1.35 14.65
N LYS A 486 -0.01 2.39 14.18
CA LYS A 486 -0.26 3.04 12.89
C LYS A 486 0.15 2.10 11.76
N PHE A 487 -0.43 2.28 10.58
CA PHE A 487 -0.22 1.40 9.44
C PHE A 487 -0.20 2.18 8.13
N MET A 488 0.31 1.55 7.08
CA MET A 488 0.26 2.09 5.71
C MET A 488 -0.97 1.55 4.99
N HIS A 489 -1.54 2.33 4.07
CA HIS A 489 -2.70 1.94 3.29
C HIS A 489 -2.47 2.26 1.81
N LEU A 490 -2.75 1.33 0.90
CA LEU A 490 -2.52 1.52 -0.54
C LEU A 490 -3.22 2.76 -1.11
N GLY A 491 -4.47 3.02 -0.68
CA GLY A 491 -5.19 4.22 -1.10
C GLY A 491 -4.53 5.52 -0.61
N PHE A 492 -3.90 5.51 0.57
CA PHE A 492 -3.14 6.66 1.05
C PHE A 492 -1.80 6.78 0.35
N HIS A 493 -1.15 5.66 0.03
CA HIS A 493 0.09 5.65 -0.75
C HIS A 493 -0.11 6.30 -2.13
N ILE A 494 -1.22 5.99 -2.82
CA ILE A 494 -1.61 6.65 -4.08
C ILE A 494 -1.72 8.18 -3.90
N TYR A 495 -2.34 8.62 -2.80
CA TYR A 495 -2.50 10.04 -2.50
C TYR A 495 -1.17 10.74 -2.15
N ASP A 496 -0.36 10.16 -1.26
CA ASP A 496 0.94 10.70 -0.84
C ASP A 496 1.89 10.81 -2.04
N VAL A 497 2.04 9.73 -2.80
CA VAL A 497 2.93 9.72 -3.97
C VAL A 497 2.40 10.64 -5.08
N GLY A 498 1.09 10.65 -5.33
CA GLY A 498 0.50 11.42 -6.42
C GLY A 498 0.44 12.93 -6.18
N PHE A 499 0.34 13.39 -4.93
CA PHE A 499 0.12 14.80 -4.60
C PHE A 499 1.18 15.42 -3.68
N GLN A 500 1.98 14.62 -2.96
CA GLN A 500 2.97 15.11 -2.00
C GLN A 500 4.42 14.78 -2.39
N SER A 501 4.65 13.99 -3.45
CA SER A 501 5.99 13.72 -3.94
C SER A 501 6.63 14.97 -4.57
N PRO A 502 7.87 15.33 -4.20
CA PRO A 502 8.61 16.41 -4.85
C PRO A 502 8.99 16.06 -6.30
N ASN A 503 9.05 14.77 -6.65
CA ASN A 503 9.39 14.29 -7.98
C ASN A 503 8.15 13.65 -8.64
N VAL A 504 7.35 14.50 -9.30
CA VAL A 504 6.08 14.10 -9.92
C VAL A 504 6.30 13.09 -11.04
N GLU A 505 7.38 13.22 -11.81
CA GLU A 505 7.65 12.33 -12.94
C GLU A 505 8.07 10.93 -12.51
N ALA A 506 8.87 10.79 -11.44
CA ALA A 506 9.17 9.49 -10.85
C ALA A 506 7.93 8.85 -10.21
N ALA A 507 7.09 9.67 -9.58
CA ALA A 507 5.92 9.22 -8.85
C ALA A 507 4.80 8.70 -9.76
N ARG A 508 4.62 9.27 -10.96
CA ARG A 508 3.47 9.01 -11.83
C ARG A 508 3.24 7.52 -12.15
N PRO A 509 4.22 6.70 -12.57
CA PRO A 509 3.99 5.29 -12.89
C PRO A 509 3.72 4.47 -11.62
N LEU A 510 4.35 4.84 -10.51
CA LEU A 510 4.16 4.20 -9.22
C LEU A 510 2.74 4.41 -8.69
N VAL A 511 2.11 5.57 -8.95
CA VAL A 511 0.68 5.81 -8.69
C VAL A 511 -0.19 4.82 -9.47
N TYR A 512 0.06 4.65 -10.79
CA TYR A 512 -0.68 3.70 -11.61
C TYR A 512 -0.47 2.25 -11.19
N ALA A 513 0.77 1.87 -10.88
CA ALA A 513 1.12 0.53 -10.39
C ALA A 513 0.43 0.23 -9.05
N THR A 514 0.48 1.18 -8.10
CA THR A 514 -0.21 1.07 -6.81
C THR A 514 -1.73 0.99 -6.98
N ALA A 515 -2.30 1.80 -7.89
CA ALA A 515 -3.74 1.78 -8.18
C ALA A 515 -4.18 0.44 -8.78
N LEU A 516 -3.40 -0.11 -9.72
CA LEU A 516 -3.64 -1.43 -10.29
C LEU A 516 -3.62 -2.51 -9.20
N LEU A 517 -2.63 -2.44 -8.30
CA LEU A 517 -2.48 -3.37 -7.20
C LEU A 517 -3.66 -3.30 -6.22
N LEU A 518 -4.08 -2.08 -5.82
CA LEU A 518 -5.25 -1.88 -4.97
C LEU A 518 -6.51 -2.48 -5.59
N VAL A 519 -6.77 -2.21 -6.87
CA VAL A 519 -7.92 -2.80 -7.58
C VAL A 519 -7.81 -4.33 -7.61
N THR A 520 -6.62 -4.86 -7.90
CA THR A 520 -6.37 -6.31 -7.94
C THR A 520 -6.66 -6.96 -6.59
N ILE A 521 -6.22 -6.33 -5.48
CA ILE A 521 -6.51 -6.80 -4.12
C ILE A 521 -8.01 -6.74 -3.82
N ILE A 522 -8.69 -5.65 -4.16
CA ILE A 522 -10.15 -5.52 -3.98
C ILE A 522 -10.88 -6.63 -4.75
N VAL A 523 -10.51 -6.87 -5.99
CA VAL A 523 -11.07 -7.94 -6.83
C VAL A 523 -10.79 -9.31 -6.20
N ALA A 524 -9.58 -9.57 -5.73
CA ALA A 524 -9.21 -10.83 -5.08
C ALA A 524 -10.01 -11.07 -3.80
N LEU A 525 -10.16 -10.05 -2.94
CA LEU A 525 -10.97 -10.11 -1.72
C LEU A 525 -12.44 -10.38 -2.05
N ASN A 526 -13.00 -9.67 -3.04
CA ASN A 526 -14.38 -9.85 -3.47
C ASN A 526 -14.64 -11.21 -4.11
N ILE A 527 -13.73 -11.71 -4.96
CA ILE A 527 -13.83 -13.06 -5.55
C ILE A 527 -13.82 -14.11 -4.43
N THR A 528 -12.93 -13.97 -3.44
CA THR A 528 -12.86 -14.87 -2.29
C THR A 528 -14.19 -14.88 -1.52
N ALA A 529 -14.75 -13.71 -1.23
CA ALA A 529 -16.02 -13.57 -0.53
C ALA A 529 -17.22 -14.09 -1.35
N VAL A 530 -17.23 -13.87 -2.68
CA VAL A 530 -18.25 -14.42 -3.60
C VAL A 530 -18.15 -15.94 -3.70
N SER A 531 -16.95 -16.51 -3.73
CA SER A 531 -16.73 -17.95 -3.72
C SER A 531 -17.30 -18.58 -2.45
N ILE A 532 -17.05 -17.98 -1.28
CA ILE A 532 -17.64 -18.39 0.00
C ILE A 532 -19.18 -18.31 -0.06
N ARG A 533 -19.73 -17.20 -0.56
CA ARG A 533 -21.19 -17.02 -0.73
C ARG A 533 -21.82 -18.11 -1.61
N ASN A 534 -21.20 -18.42 -2.75
CA ASN A 534 -21.74 -19.41 -3.68
C ASN A 534 -21.78 -20.82 -3.06
N ARG A 535 -20.73 -21.22 -2.32
CA ARG A 535 -20.71 -22.48 -1.57
C ARG A 535 -21.81 -22.54 -0.51
N LEU A 536 -22.03 -21.45 0.23
CA LEU A 536 -23.11 -21.37 1.23
C LEU A 536 -24.49 -21.46 0.58
N ARG A 537 -24.70 -20.75 -0.54
CA ARG A 537 -25.95 -20.80 -1.30
C ARG A 537 -26.27 -22.21 -1.79
N GLU A 538 -25.31 -22.92 -2.37
CA GLU A 538 -25.50 -24.30 -2.80
C GLU A 538 -25.88 -25.23 -1.64
N LYS A 539 -25.22 -25.08 -0.49
CA LYS A 539 -25.50 -25.85 0.71
C LYS A 539 -26.94 -25.67 1.22
N TYR A 540 -27.48 -24.45 1.12
CA TYR A 540 -28.82 -24.11 1.63
C TYR A 540 -29.92 -24.10 0.57
N ARG A 541 -29.62 -24.43 -0.69
CA ARG A 541 -30.61 -24.52 -1.79
C ARG A 541 -31.77 -25.48 -1.47
N MET A 542 -31.53 -26.47 -0.62
CA MET A 542 -32.54 -27.43 -0.17
C MET A 542 -33.58 -26.84 0.80
N LEU A 543 -33.36 -25.65 1.36
CA LEU A 543 -34.29 -24.97 2.27
C LEU A 543 -35.18 -23.93 1.55
N GLU A 544 -34.93 -23.66 0.26
CA GLU A 544 -35.72 -22.73 -0.57
C GLU A 544 -36.97 -23.38 -1.19
N HIS A 545 -37.06 -24.72 -1.13
CA HIS A 545 -38.17 -25.55 -1.61
C HIS A 545 -38.80 -26.27 -0.42
#